data_AF-A0A918J898-F1
#
_entry.id   AF-A0A918J898-F1
#
_cell.length_a   1.000
_cell.length_b   1.000
_cell.length_c   1.000
_cell.angle_alpha   90.00
_cell.angle_beta   90.00
_cell.angle_gamma   90.00
#
_symmetry.space_group_name_H-M   'P 1'
#
loop_
_entity.id
_entity.type
_entity.pdbx_description
1 polymer ?
#
loop_
_entity_poly.entity_id
_entity_poly.type
_entity_poly.pdbx_seq_one_letter_code
_entity_poly.pdbx_strand_id
1 'polypeptide(L)' 'MASIRTARVLAAVAALPLAAALFSGVAAADNATLQDAVGSGASNRSNAAQVDSSAFTTVQQGTENVAVYFTPLW' A
#
# COMPACT_ATOMS: atom_id res chain seq x y z
N MET A 1 27.28 -33.17 23.20
CA MET A 1 25.98 -32.44 23.12
C MET A 1 26.07 -30.94 23.42
N ALA A 2 27.13 -30.45 24.09
CA ALA A 2 27.26 -29.02 24.41
C ALA A 2 27.67 -28.13 23.21
N SER A 3 28.60 -28.57 22.36
CA SER A 3 29.16 -27.72 21.28
C SER A 3 28.18 -27.34 20.16
N ILE A 4 27.25 -28.24 19.81
CA ILE A 4 26.19 -27.95 18.81
C ILE A 4 25.25 -26.85 19.30
N ARG A 5 24.97 -26.80 20.60
CA ARG A 5 24.12 -25.74 21.18
C ARG A 5 24.84 -24.40 21.13
N THR A 6 26.13 -24.37 21.48
CA THR A 6 26.96 -23.15 21.42
C THR A 6 27.12 -22.64 19.98
N ALA A 7 27.34 -23.54 19.01
CA ALA A 7 27.47 -23.18 17.60
C ALA A 7 26.18 -22.57 17.02
N ARG A 8 25.02 -23.14 17.39
CA ARG A 8 23.69 -22.60 17.00
C ARG A 8 23.42 -21.21 17.56
N VAL A 9 23.80 -20.97 18.81
CA VAL A 9 23.66 -19.65 19.45
C VAL A 9 24.53 -18.62 18.74
N LEU A 10 25.79 -18.96 18.44
CA LEU A 10 26.70 -18.05 17.74
C LEU A 10 26.20 -17.69 16.34
N ALA A 11 25.67 -18.68 15.61
CA ALA A 11 25.06 -18.46 14.31
C ALA A 11 23.82 -17.55 14.37
N ALA A 12 22.99 -17.68 15.41
CA ALA A 12 21.83 -16.82 15.61
C ALA A 12 22.23 -15.36 15.90
N VAL A 13 23.27 -15.15 16.72
CA VAL A 13 23.79 -13.81 17.03
C VAL A 13 24.41 -13.17 15.79
N ALA A 14 25.16 -13.94 14.99
CA ALA A 14 25.77 -13.45 13.75
C ALA A 14 24.73 -13.03 12.69
N ALA A 15 23.51 -13.56 12.74
CA ALA A 15 22.43 -13.22 11.82
C ALA A 15 21.64 -11.96 12.21
N LEU A 16 21.82 -11.41 13.42
CA LEU A 16 21.10 -10.23 13.90
C LEU A 16 21.21 -8.99 12.98
N PRO A 17 22.39 -8.65 12.41
CA PRO A 17 22.50 -7.50 11.51
C PRO A 17 21.70 -7.68 10.22
N LEU A 18 21.68 -8.90 9.67
CA LEU A 18 20.90 -9.24 8.49
C LEU A 18 19.40 -9.20 8.79
N ALA A 19 18.99 -9.69 9.96
CA ALA A 19 17.60 -9.61 10.42
C ALA A 19 17.17 -8.15 10.59
N ALA A 20 17.99 -7.31 11.19
CA ALA A 20 17.70 -5.88 11.32
C ALA A 20 17.48 -5.23 9.95
N ALA A 21 18.35 -5.50 8.97
CA ALA A 21 18.20 -4.98 7.61
C ALA A 21 16.92 -5.49 6.91
N LEU A 22 16.55 -6.75 7.11
CA LEU A 22 15.36 -7.33 6.48
C LEU A 22 14.05 -6.84 7.12
N PHE A 23 14.06 -6.55 8.42
CA PHE A 23 12.86 -6.25 9.19
C PHE A 23 12.72 -4.76 9.56
N SER A 24 13.70 -3.89 9.26
CA SER A 24 13.60 -2.46 9.55
C SER A 24 12.84 -1.64 8.48
N GLY A 25 12.33 -2.27 7.43
CA GLY A 25 11.57 -1.58 6.39
C GLY A 25 10.18 -1.18 6.87
N VAL A 26 9.86 0.12 6.81
CA VAL A 26 8.48 0.63 6.93
C VAL A 26 7.95 0.88 5.52
N ALA A 27 6.81 0.28 5.17
CA ALA A 27 6.10 0.61 3.95
C ALA A 27 5.41 1.98 4.13
N ALA A 28 5.95 3.01 3.49
CA ALA A 28 5.31 4.32 3.41
C ALA A 28 4.37 4.32 2.19
N ALA A 29 3.07 4.44 2.44
CA ALA A 29 2.08 4.72 1.39
C ALA A 29 1.85 6.23 1.33
N ASP A 30 1.92 6.81 0.13
CA ASP A 30 1.65 8.23 -0.13
C ASP A 30 0.24 8.38 -0.75
N ASN A 31 -0.45 9.48 -0.44
CA ASN A 31 -1.83 9.76 -0.88
C ASN A 31 -1.89 10.74 -2.07
N ALA A 32 -0.75 11.19 -2.61
CA ALA A 32 -0.73 12.17 -3.69
C ALA A 32 -0.98 11.53 -5.09
N THR A 33 -1.95 12.06 -5.85
CA THR A 33 -2.12 11.76 -7.27
C THR A 33 -1.09 12.51 -8.11
N LEU A 34 0.13 11.99 -8.18
CA LEU A 34 1.16 12.50 -9.09
C LEU A 34 1.01 11.81 -10.45
N GLN A 35 0.17 12.35 -11.32
CA GLN A 35 0.07 11.93 -12.72
C GLN A 35 0.33 13.12 -13.65
N ASP A 36 1.52 13.10 -14.27
CA ASP A 36 1.84 13.93 -15.44
C ASP A 36 1.70 13.05 -16.69
N ALA A 37 0.88 13.49 -17.64
CA ALA A 37 0.51 12.72 -18.82
C ALA A 37 0.85 13.55 -20.07
N VAL A 38 2.02 13.29 -20.67
CA VAL A 38 2.54 14.03 -21.82
C VAL A 38 2.48 13.16 -23.08
N GLY A 39 1.79 13.65 -24.12
CA GLY A 39 1.69 12.98 -25.43
C GLY A 39 0.28 12.98 -26.02
N SER A 40 0.16 12.84 -27.35
CA SER A 40 -1.14 12.75 -28.02
C SER A 40 -1.84 11.44 -27.66
N GLY A 41 -3.07 11.52 -27.14
CA GLY A 41 -3.84 10.38 -26.65
C GLY A 41 -3.60 10.01 -25.17
N ALA A 42 -2.72 10.72 -24.47
CA ALA A 42 -2.54 10.54 -23.03
C ALA A 42 -3.77 11.06 -22.28
N SER A 43 -4.31 10.26 -21.35
CA SER A 43 -5.45 10.62 -20.50
C SER A 43 -5.01 10.59 -19.04
N ASN A 44 -5.08 11.72 -18.36
CA ASN A 44 -4.89 11.79 -16.91
C ASN A 44 -6.21 11.43 -16.22
N ARG A 45 -6.18 10.49 -15.27
CA ARG A 45 -7.36 10.08 -14.49
C ARG A 45 -7.04 10.21 -13.00
N SER A 46 -7.45 11.34 -12.43
CA SER A 46 -7.38 11.57 -10.98
C SER A 46 -8.55 10.89 -10.29
N ASN A 47 -8.39 9.61 -9.92
CA ASN A 47 -9.38 8.87 -9.14
C ASN A 47 -8.79 8.35 -7.83
N ALA A 48 -8.22 9.25 -7.02
CA ALA A 48 -7.85 8.93 -5.65
C ALA A 48 -9.02 9.20 -4.72
N ALA A 49 -9.37 8.19 -3.92
CA ALA A 49 -10.33 8.30 -2.84
C ALA A 49 -9.67 7.78 -1.57
N GLN A 50 -9.65 8.62 -0.55
CA GLN A 50 -9.17 8.28 0.78
C GLN A 50 -10.37 8.04 1.69
N VAL A 51 -10.27 7.00 2.51
CA VAL A 51 -11.16 6.77 3.64
C VAL A 51 -10.37 7.07 4.89
N ASP A 52 -10.87 7.99 5.72
CA ASP A 52 -10.30 8.24 7.05
C ASP A 52 -11.18 7.59 8.12
N SER A 53 -10.53 6.96 9.10
CA SER A 53 -11.14 6.49 10.34
C SER A 53 -12.40 5.63 10.19
N SER A 54 -12.42 4.73 9.20
CA SER A 54 -13.52 3.76 9.01
C SER A 54 -13.07 2.32 9.26
N ALA A 55 -13.91 1.55 9.96
CA ALA A 55 -13.66 0.13 10.21
C ALA A 55 -13.75 -0.71 8.93
N PHE A 56 -14.77 -0.46 8.09
CA PHE A 56 -14.93 -1.09 6.78
C PHE A 56 -15.62 -0.11 5.82
N THR A 57 -14.92 0.31 4.76
CA THR A 57 -15.51 1.07 3.67
C THR A 57 -15.03 0.49 2.36
N THR A 58 -15.97 0.09 1.51
CA THR A 58 -15.70 -0.27 0.12
C THR A 58 -15.65 0.99 -0.73
N VAL A 59 -14.54 1.20 -1.44
CA VAL A 59 -14.36 2.28 -2.41
C VAL A 59 -14.32 1.67 -3.80
N GLN A 60 -15.23 2.08 -4.68
CA GLN A 60 -15.23 1.68 -6.08
C GLN A 60 -14.45 2.73 -6.90
N GLN A 61 -13.19 2.42 -7.25
CA GLN A 61 -12.32 3.30 -8.06
C GLN A 61 -12.28 2.89 -9.56
N GLY A 62 -13.28 2.13 -10.01
CA GLY A 62 -13.40 1.74 -11.42
C GLY A 62 -13.50 2.95 -12.34
N THR A 63 -13.16 2.77 -13.62
CA THR A 63 -13.19 3.86 -14.63
C THR A 63 -14.53 3.93 -15.37
N GLU A 64 -15.57 3.30 -14.83
CA GLU A 64 -16.88 3.22 -15.43
C GLU A 64 -17.68 4.50 -15.18
N ASN A 65 -18.48 4.91 -16.16
CA ASN A 65 -19.42 6.02 -15.98
C ASN A 65 -20.70 5.48 -15.32
N VAL A 66 -21.03 5.99 -14.14
CA VAL A 66 -22.29 5.70 -13.45
C VAL A 66 -23.26 6.86 -13.67
N ALA A 67 -24.39 6.60 -14.32
CA ALA A 67 -25.46 7.57 -14.48
C ALA A 67 -26.45 7.48 -13.30
N VAL A 68 -26.65 8.58 -12.60
CA VAL A 68 -27.62 8.69 -11.50
C VAL A 68 -28.76 9.59 -11.94
N TYR A 69 -29.98 9.05 -11.94
CA TYR A 69 -31.20 9.79 -12.27
C TYR A 69 -31.97 10.07 -10.99
N PHE A 70 -32.28 11.34 -10.75
CA PHE A 70 -33.14 11.75 -9.64
C PHE A 70 -34.57 11.95 -10.15
N THR A 71 -35.54 11.38 -9.46
CA THR A 71 -36.95 11.73 -9.68
C THR A 71 -37.34 12.88 -8.76
N PRO A 72 -38.20 13.81 -9.20
CA PRO A 72 -38.77 14.84 -8.33
C PRO A 72 -39.41 14.20 -7.09
N LEU A 73 -39.20 14.81 -5.92
CA LEU A 73 -39.74 14.31 -4.66
C LEU A 73 -41.14 14.85 -4.35
N TRP A 74 -41.65 15.78 -5.15
CA TRP A 74 -42.99 16.37 -5.09
C TRP A 74 -43.21 17.27 -6.30
#